data_AF-A0A3Q2WHB2-F1
#
_entry.id   AF-A0A3Q2WHB2-F1
#
_cell.length_a   1.000
_cell.length_b   1.000
_cell.length_c   1.000
_cell.angle_alpha   90.00
_cell.angle_beta   90.00
_cell.angle_gamma   90.00
#
_symmetry.space_group_name_H-M   'P 1'
#
loop_
_entity.id
_entity.type
_entity.pdbx_description
1 polymer ?
#
loop_
_entity_poly.entity_id
_entity_poly.type
_entity_poly.pdbx_seq_one_letter_code
_entity_poly.pdbx_strand_id
1 'polypeptide(L)'
;MAHLTQNPADKERFVCLYPIYINSKKTLAEGRRISVEKAVENPSCTEIRDVLAAAGMNVYMENKIHPREWNRDGQFKGRVRVQIKQADGSPCQEKFSSRECFYFERTLLHVDDISRGKGVPFVVIAGKDVMIYVAEMIPKLKTRTQKSGGGDTSSQQGEGGKKSKKKKK
;
A
#
# COMPACT_ATOMS: atom_id res chain seq x y z
N MET A 1 9.96 -1.19 -29.46
CA MET A 1 10.58 -0.72 -28.21
C MET A 1 9.49 -0.06 -27.38
N ALA A 2 9.18 -0.56 -26.17
CA ALA A 2 8.24 0.13 -25.30
C ALA A 2 8.86 1.48 -24.92
N HIS A 3 8.29 2.57 -25.42
CA HIS A 3 8.74 3.92 -25.11
C HIS A 3 8.40 4.19 -23.64
N LEU A 4 9.31 3.80 -22.73
CA LEU A 4 9.24 4.17 -21.32
C LEU A 4 9.13 5.68 -21.28
N THR A 5 7.97 6.16 -20.85
CA THR A 5 7.70 7.58 -20.81
C THR A 5 8.72 8.24 -19.88
N GLN A 6 9.35 9.31 -20.36
CA GLN A 6 10.38 10.02 -19.60
C GLN A 6 9.79 10.97 -18.55
N ASN A 7 8.47 11.06 -18.45
CA ASN A 7 7.82 11.96 -17.53
C ASN A 7 7.71 11.31 -16.12
N PRO A 8 8.31 11.91 -15.08
CA PRO A 8 8.19 11.41 -13.70
C PRO A 8 6.76 11.41 -13.15
N ALA A 9 5.85 12.16 -13.77
CA ALA A 9 4.44 12.22 -13.40
C ALA A 9 3.61 11.04 -13.93
N ASP A 10 4.19 10.13 -14.73
CA ASP A 10 3.47 8.95 -15.16
C ASP A 10 3.37 7.91 -14.06
N LYS A 11 2.20 7.26 -13.97
CA LYS A 11 1.90 6.26 -12.93
C LYS A 11 2.93 5.13 -12.88
N GLU A 12 3.52 4.78 -14.03
CA GLU A 12 4.57 3.76 -14.16
C GLU A 12 5.90 4.14 -13.50
N ARG A 13 6.13 5.44 -13.27
CA ARG A 13 7.33 6.02 -12.64
C ARG A 13 7.14 6.30 -11.15
N PHE A 14 5.91 6.20 -10.66
CA PHE A 14 5.60 6.39 -9.25
C PHE A 14 6.33 5.36 -8.38
N VAL A 15 6.71 5.77 -7.18
CA VAL A 15 7.38 4.87 -6.25
C VAL A 15 6.40 3.85 -5.70
N CYS A 16 6.88 2.64 -5.43
CA CYS A 16 6.10 1.56 -4.85
C CYS A 16 6.26 1.52 -3.34
N LEU A 17 5.13 1.34 -2.66
CA LEU A 17 5.06 1.03 -1.24
C LEU A 17 4.15 -0.18 -1.04
N TYR A 18 4.70 -1.24 -0.46
CA TYR A 18 3.95 -2.40 -0.03
C TYR A 18 3.77 -2.36 1.49
N PRO A 19 2.65 -2.88 2.03
CA PRO A 19 2.42 -2.92 3.48
C PRO A 19 3.54 -3.63 4.26
N ILE A 20 4.15 -4.67 3.67
CA ILE A 20 5.24 -5.44 4.27
C ILE A 20 6.46 -4.57 4.65
N TYR A 21 6.71 -3.47 3.93
CA TYR A 21 7.88 -2.62 4.16
C TYR A 21 7.88 -1.95 5.53
N ILE A 22 6.69 -1.65 6.06
CA ILE A 22 6.48 -0.96 7.33
C ILE A 22 5.84 -1.87 8.40
N ASN A 23 5.75 -3.17 8.13
CA ASN A 23 5.16 -4.13 9.07
C ASN A 23 6.16 -4.53 10.16
N SER A 24 5.81 -4.28 11.43
CA SER A 24 6.64 -4.61 12.60
C SER A 24 6.75 -6.12 12.84
N LYS A 25 5.78 -6.92 12.39
CA LYS A 25 5.76 -8.39 12.53
C LYS A 25 6.68 -9.11 11.55
N LYS A 26 7.23 -8.40 10.56
CA LYS A 26 8.10 -8.96 9.53
C LYS A 26 9.54 -8.55 9.80
N THR A 27 10.49 -9.43 9.53
CA THR A 27 11.93 -9.19 9.62
C THR A 27 12.46 -8.42 8.40
N LEU A 28 13.70 -7.94 8.46
CA LEU A 28 14.37 -7.32 7.31
C LEU A 28 14.51 -8.31 6.13
N ALA A 29 14.76 -9.60 6.43
CA ALA A 29 14.87 -10.64 5.42
C ALA A 29 13.51 -10.90 4.72
N GLU A 30 12.42 -10.89 5.48
CA GLU A 30 11.06 -11.07 4.96
C GLU A 30 10.56 -9.87 4.14
N GLY A 31 11.20 -8.70 4.27
CA GLY A 31 10.92 -7.54 3.42
C GLY A 31 10.70 -6.23 4.15
N ARG A 32 10.74 -6.20 5.50
CA ARG A 32 10.69 -4.94 6.25
C ARG A 32 11.86 -4.03 5.81
N ARG A 33 11.60 -2.72 5.70
CA ARG A 33 12.58 -1.71 5.26
C ARG A 33 12.93 -0.68 6.33
N ILE A 34 12.18 -0.63 7.42
CA ILE A 34 12.40 0.28 8.56
C ILE A 34 12.74 -0.49 9.85
N SER A 35 13.21 0.22 10.88
CA SER A 35 13.43 -0.35 12.21
C SER A 35 12.09 -0.79 12.84
N VAL A 36 12.15 -1.77 13.75
CA VAL A 36 10.94 -2.32 14.39
C VAL A 36 10.22 -1.26 15.21
N GLU A 37 10.95 -0.40 15.91
CA GLU A 37 10.41 0.66 16.78
C GLU A 37 9.56 1.67 16.03
N LYS A 38 9.91 1.94 14.76
CA LYS A 38 9.17 2.87 13.90
C LYS A 38 8.12 2.17 13.06
N ALA A 39 8.07 0.84 13.07
CA ALA A 39 7.16 0.06 12.26
C ALA A 39 5.78 -0.09 12.92
N VAL A 40 4.78 -0.41 12.11
CA VAL A 40 3.38 -0.55 12.54
C VAL A 40 2.97 -2.01 12.46
N GLU A 41 2.12 -2.44 13.39
CA GLU A 41 1.56 -3.78 13.35
C GLU A 41 0.46 -3.91 12.30
N ASN A 42 0.67 -4.86 11.37
CA ASN A 42 -0.29 -5.25 10.35
C ASN A 42 -0.92 -4.05 9.61
N PRO A 43 -0.09 -3.22 8.95
CA PRO A 43 -0.57 -2.10 8.15
C PRO A 43 -1.34 -2.62 6.93
N SER A 44 -2.41 -1.95 6.55
CA SER A 44 -3.19 -2.26 5.34
C SER A 44 -2.87 -1.28 4.20
N CYS A 45 -3.08 -1.73 2.96
CA CYS A 45 -2.92 -0.87 1.78
C CYS A 45 -3.82 0.38 1.82
N THR A 46 -5.02 0.24 2.40
CA THR A 46 -6.00 1.33 2.54
C THR A 46 -5.52 2.40 3.51
N GLU A 47 -5.01 2.01 4.67
CA GLU A 47 -4.46 2.96 5.65
C GLU A 47 -3.29 3.75 5.07
N ILE A 48 -2.40 3.07 4.34
CA ILE A 48 -1.26 3.70 3.67
C ILE A 48 -1.76 4.74 2.65
N ARG A 49 -2.74 4.37 1.82
CA ARG A 49 -3.34 5.30 0.85
C ARG A 49 -3.94 6.50 1.56
N ASP A 50 -4.73 6.29 2.59
CA ASP A 50 -5.50 7.36 3.23
C ASP A 50 -4.58 8.37 3.92
N VAL A 51 -3.49 7.90 4.55
CA VAL A 51 -2.45 8.77 5.13
C VAL A 51 -1.77 9.62 4.06
N LEU A 52 -1.37 9.00 2.94
CA LEU A 52 -0.65 9.70 1.88
C LEU A 52 -1.56 10.65 1.09
N ALA A 53 -2.83 10.26 0.87
CA ALA A 53 -3.84 11.10 0.26
C ALA A 53 -4.18 12.31 1.16
N ALA A 54 -4.28 12.10 2.48
CA ALA A 54 -4.47 13.18 3.45
C ALA A 54 -3.27 14.14 3.50
N ALA A 55 -2.06 13.65 3.21
CA ALA A 55 -0.86 14.48 3.05
C ALA A 55 -0.80 15.24 1.70
N GLY A 56 -1.82 15.12 0.85
CA GLY A 56 -1.87 15.80 -0.45
C GLY A 56 -1.01 15.15 -1.53
N MET A 57 -0.57 13.91 -1.33
CA MET A 57 0.19 13.17 -2.35
C MET A 57 -0.75 12.54 -3.38
N ASN A 58 -0.30 12.45 -4.64
CA ASN A 58 -1.01 11.69 -5.66
C ASN A 58 -0.72 10.20 -5.50
N VAL A 59 -1.77 9.42 -5.23
CA VAL A 59 -1.67 8.02 -4.85
C VAL A 59 -2.56 7.15 -5.75
N TYR A 60 -2.01 6.02 -6.17
CA TYR A 60 -2.72 5.02 -6.96
C TYR A 60 -2.55 3.63 -6.33
N MET A 61 -3.64 2.87 -6.19
CA MET A 61 -3.60 1.52 -5.64
C MET A 61 -3.61 0.47 -6.75
N GLU A 62 -2.83 -0.58 -6.55
CA GLU A 62 -2.77 -1.74 -7.43
C GLU A 62 -3.05 -3.03 -6.67
N ASN A 63 -3.74 -3.94 -7.32
CA ASN A 63 -4.07 -5.26 -6.78
C ASN A 63 -2.89 -6.24 -6.93
N LYS A 64 -1.77 -5.96 -6.27
CA LYS A 64 -0.51 -6.73 -6.33
C LYS A 64 -0.11 -7.23 -4.94
N ILE A 65 0.60 -8.36 -4.89
CA ILE A 65 1.15 -8.92 -3.65
C ILE A 65 2.68 -8.78 -3.72
N HIS A 66 3.31 -8.46 -2.60
CA HIS A 66 4.76 -8.41 -2.53
C HIS A 66 5.36 -9.81 -2.74
N PRO A 67 6.44 -10.00 -3.53
CA PRO A 67 6.97 -11.34 -3.82
C PRO A 67 7.36 -12.16 -2.58
N ARG A 68 7.78 -11.50 -1.50
CA ARG A 68 8.12 -12.14 -0.21
C ARG A 68 6.93 -12.30 0.73
N GLU A 69 5.76 -11.76 0.38
CA GLU A 69 4.56 -11.95 1.18
C GLU A 69 3.91 -13.28 0.77
N TRP A 70 3.96 -14.24 1.68
CA TRP A 70 3.39 -15.57 1.48
C TRP A 70 1.89 -15.58 1.74
N ASN A 71 1.39 -14.68 2.61
CA ASN A 71 -0.02 -14.63 2.94
C ASN A 71 -0.83 -13.94 1.82
N ARG A 72 -1.85 -14.64 1.30
CA ARG A 72 -2.71 -14.18 0.20
C ARG A 72 -4.00 -13.52 0.68
N ASP A 73 -4.18 -13.35 1.98
CA ASP A 73 -5.32 -12.66 2.56
C ASP A 73 -5.40 -11.22 2.05
N GLY A 74 -6.64 -10.73 1.91
CA GLY A 74 -6.91 -9.38 1.40
C GLY A 74 -6.23 -8.26 2.20
N GLN A 75 -5.94 -8.51 3.49
CA GLN A 75 -5.31 -7.55 4.38
C GLN A 75 -3.83 -7.26 4.02
N PHE A 76 -3.09 -8.27 3.56
CA PHE A 76 -1.67 -8.14 3.20
C PHE A 76 -1.45 -7.86 1.71
N LYS A 77 -2.54 -7.88 0.94
CA LYS A 77 -2.56 -7.58 -0.49
C LYS A 77 -2.62 -6.07 -0.72
N GLY A 78 -1.92 -5.63 -1.77
CA GLY A 78 -1.97 -4.27 -2.26
C GLY A 78 -0.59 -3.69 -2.49
N ARG A 79 -0.49 -2.82 -3.50
CA ARG A 79 0.68 -1.99 -3.77
C ARG A 79 0.21 -0.56 -3.95
N VAL A 80 0.79 0.33 -3.16
CA VAL A 80 0.53 1.76 -3.25
C VAL A 80 1.61 2.39 -4.12
N ARG A 81 1.18 3.10 -5.16
CA ARG A 81 2.02 3.88 -6.07
C ARG A 81 1.90 5.35 -5.67
N VAL A 82 3.02 6.02 -5.45
CA VAL A 82 3.04 7.41 -4.96
C VAL A 82 3.85 8.28 -5.91
N GLN A 83 3.30 9.43 -6.29
CA GLN A 83 4.02 10.44 -7.03
C GLN A 83 4.94 11.23 -6.10
N ILE A 84 6.25 11.18 -6.33
CA ILE A 84 7.22 11.98 -5.58
C ILE A 84 7.64 13.23 -6.37
N LYS A 85 7.66 13.14 -7.70
CA LYS A 85 8.08 14.21 -8.60
C LYS A 85 6.96 14.60 -9.55
N GLN A 86 6.88 15.90 -9.83
CA GLN A 86 6.03 16.46 -10.86
C GLN A 86 6.65 16.27 -12.25
N ALA A 87 5.92 16.69 -13.29
CA ALA A 87 6.36 16.54 -14.67
C ALA A 87 7.59 17.40 -15.01
N ASP A 88 7.76 18.51 -14.31
CA ASP A 88 8.91 19.41 -14.37
C ASP A 88 10.14 18.87 -13.60
N GLY A 89 10.01 17.74 -12.91
CA GLY A 89 11.04 17.14 -12.07
C GLY A 89 11.15 17.71 -10.66
N SER A 90 10.36 18.74 -10.32
CA SER A 90 10.25 19.27 -8.95
C SER A 90 9.62 18.25 -8.00
N PRO A 91 9.98 18.24 -6.71
CA PRO A 91 9.32 17.37 -5.74
C PRO A 91 7.86 17.82 -5.51
N CYS A 92 6.93 16.87 -5.42
CA CYS A 92 5.52 17.17 -5.09
C CYS A 92 5.37 17.75 -3.67
N GLN A 93 6.27 17.35 -2.77
CA GLN A 93 6.31 17.81 -1.38
C GLN A 93 7.76 17.95 -0.94
N GLU A 94 8.12 19.11 -0.40
CA GLU A 94 9.48 19.37 0.10
C GLU A 94 9.85 18.42 1.25
N LYS A 95 8.87 18.06 2.07
CA LYS A 95 9.00 17.11 3.18
C LYS A 95 9.49 15.71 2.74
N PHE A 96 9.27 15.35 1.47
CA PHE A 96 9.65 14.04 0.90
C PHE A 96 10.74 14.16 -0.17
N SER A 97 11.57 15.21 -0.11
CA SER A 97 12.67 15.47 -1.06
C SER A 97 13.87 14.52 -0.92
N SER A 98 13.83 13.57 0.03
CA SER A 98 15.00 12.74 0.31
C SER A 98 15.44 11.90 -0.88
N ARG A 99 16.74 11.97 -1.12
CA ARG A 99 17.43 11.34 -2.26
C ARG A 99 17.63 9.83 -2.07
N GLU A 100 17.36 9.30 -0.88
CA GLU A 100 17.47 7.87 -0.57
C GLU A 100 16.23 7.10 -1.05
N CYS A 101 16.07 7.00 -2.37
CA CYS A 101 15.12 6.08 -2.98
C CYS A 101 15.83 4.74 -3.18
N PHE A 102 15.35 3.68 -2.52
CA PHE A 102 15.99 2.38 -2.64
C PHE A 102 15.58 1.72 -3.96
N TYR A 103 16.57 1.59 -4.83
CA TYR A 103 16.49 0.83 -6.04
C TYR A 103 16.77 -0.65 -5.72
N PHE A 104 15.83 -1.35 -5.06
CA PHE A 104 16.05 -2.77 -4.75
C PHE A 104 14.78 -3.62 -4.62
N GLU A 105 14.23 -4.04 -5.74
CA GLU A 105 13.71 -5.40 -5.89
C GLU A 105 13.61 -5.71 -7.40
N ARG A 106 14.46 -6.61 -7.90
CA ARG A 106 14.20 -7.31 -9.17
C ARG A 106 12.85 -8.00 -8.99
N THR A 107 11.79 -7.40 -9.52
CA THR A 107 10.46 -7.99 -9.49
C THR A 107 10.58 -9.30 -10.27
N LEU A 108 10.42 -10.44 -9.62
CA LEU A 108 10.28 -11.71 -10.33
C LEU A 108 9.05 -11.55 -11.24
N LEU A 109 9.32 -11.47 -12.54
CA LEU A 109 8.32 -11.33 -13.58
C LEU A 109 7.35 -12.51 -13.53
N HIS A 110 6.08 -12.27 -13.88
CA HIS A 110 5.31 -13.32 -14.53
C HIS A 110 6.02 -13.62 -15.85
N VAL A 111 6.26 -14.91 -16.14
CA VAL A 111 6.96 -15.38 -17.34
C VAL A 111 6.34 -14.81 -18.64
N ASP A 112 5.05 -14.46 -18.62
CA ASP A 112 4.33 -13.85 -19.74
C ASP A 112 4.78 -12.43 -20.16
N ASP A 113 5.48 -11.66 -19.30
CA ASP A 113 5.95 -10.31 -19.68
C ASP A 113 7.27 -10.34 -20.48
N ILE A 114 8.05 -11.42 -20.38
CA ILE A 114 9.30 -11.62 -21.14
C ILE A 114 9.00 -11.83 -22.63
N SER A 115 7.94 -12.57 -22.95
CA SER A 115 7.53 -12.82 -24.34
C SER A 115 6.99 -11.57 -25.04
N ARG A 116 6.56 -10.54 -24.27
CA ARG A 116 5.98 -9.29 -24.78
C ARG A 116 7.00 -8.17 -24.98
N GLY A 117 8.30 -8.42 -24.79
CA GLY A 117 9.36 -7.43 -25.05
C GLY A 117 9.28 -6.17 -24.20
N LYS A 118 8.57 -6.21 -23.06
CA LYS A 118 8.52 -5.10 -22.10
C LYS A 118 9.79 -5.16 -21.27
N GLY A 119 10.67 -4.17 -21.42
CA GLY A 119 11.83 -4.02 -20.54
C GLY A 119 11.39 -4.05 -19.08
N VAL A 120 12.19 -4.68 -18.21
CA VAL A 120 11.89 -4.76 -16.77
C VAL A 120 11.64 -3.36 -16.23
N PRO A 121 10.43 -3.03 -15.74
CA PRO A 121 10.23 -1.73 -15.12
C PRO A 121 11.11 -1.71 -13.87
N PHE A 122 12.08 -0.80 -13.83
CA PHE A 122 12.84 -0.54 -12.63
C PHE A 122 11.84 -0.08 -11.55
N VAL A 123 11.50 -0.95 -10.61
CA VAL A 123 10.57 -0.60 -9.54
C VAL A 123 11.31 0.25 -8.52
N VAL A 124 10.98 1.54 -8.50
CA VAL A 124 11.50 2.49 -7.53
C VAL A 124 10.74 2.32 -6.22
N ILE A 125 11.42 1.98 -5.12
CA ILE A 125 10.78 1.85 -3.79
C ILE A 125 10.82 3.21 -3.09
N ALA A 126 9.74 3.58 -2.41
CA ALA A 126 9.67 4.84 -1.68
C ALA A 126 10.86 5.02 -0.71
N GLY A 127 11.28 6.28 -0.53
CA GLY A 127 12.34 6.58 0.44
C GLY A 127 11.90 6.30 1.88
N LYS A 128 12.89 6.14 2.77
CA LYS A 128 12.63 5.84 4.19
C LYS A 128 11.76 6.89 4.87
N ASP A 129 11.86 8.17 4.49
CA ASP A 129 11.06 9.23 5.12
C ASP A 129 9.57 9.11 4.84
N VAL A 130 9.21 8.69 3.61
CA VAL A 130 7.81 8.40 3.28
C VAL A 130 7.32 7.22 4.10
N MET A 131 8.14 6.17 4.23
CA MET A 131 7.79 4.99 5.04
C MET A 131 7.60 5.32 6.51
N ILE A 132 8.53 6.07 7.10
CA ILE A 132 8.49 6.49 8.51
C ILE A 132 7.29 7.40 8.75
N TYR A 133 7.05 8.39 7.89
CA TYR A 133 5.88 9.26 8.01
C TYR A 133 4.58 8.47 8.00
N VAL A 134 4.43 7.53 7.06
CA VAL A 134 3.24 6.68 7.00
C VAL A 134 3.10 5.86 8.28
N ALA A 135 4.19 5.24 8.74
CA ALA A 135 4.19 4.43 9.94
C ALA A 135 3.86 5.24 11.21
N GLU A 136 4.29 6.50 11.32
CA GLU A 136 3.94 7.38 12.44
C GLU A 136 2.49 7.86 12.44
N MET A 137 1.85 7.91 11.26
CA MET A 137 0.50 8.44 11.09
C MET A 137 -0.58 7.36 11.14
N ILE A 138 -0.29 6.11 10.74
CA ILE A 138 -1.28 5.01 10.77
C ILE A 138 -1.88 4.80 12.18
N PRO A 139 -1.10 4.75 13.28
CA PRO A 139 -1.67 4.58 14.63
C PRO A 139 -2.59 5.73 15.06
N LYS A 140 -2.47 6.90 14.43
CA LYS A 140 -3.29 8.10 14.71
C LYS A 140 -4.58 8.15 13.88
N LEU A 141 -4.78 7.20 12.96
CA LEU A 141 -6.02 7.13 12.20
C LEU A 141 -7.20 6.79 13.10
N LYS A 142 -8.33 7.46 12.89
CA LYS A 142 -9.57 7.23 13.65
C LYS A 142 -10.00 5.75 13.65
N THR A 143 -9.74 5.05 12.54
CA THR A 143 -10.01 3.61 12.37
C THR A 143 -9.23 2.73 13.34
N ARG A 144 -8.02 3.15 13.78
CA ARG A 144 -7.22 2.47 14.79
C ARG A 144 -7.54 2.96 16.21
N THR A 145 -7.78 4.26 16.38
CA THR A 145 -8.01 4.87 17.70
C THR A 145 -9.36 4.48 18.31
N GLN A 146 -10.40 4.21 17.52
CA GLN A 146 -11.71 3.82 18.04
C GLN A 146 -11.84 2.33 18.43
N LYS A 147 -10.80 1.50 18.23
CA LYS A 147 -10.84 0.08 18.59
C LYS A 147 -10.63 -0.20 20.09
N SER A 148 -10.45 0.84 20.90
CA SER A 148 -10.48 0.76 22.37
C SER A 148 -11.86 1.20 22.87
N GLY A 149 -12.89 0.43 22.58
CA GLY A 149 -14.27 0.75 22.97
C GLY A 149 -15.30 -0.26 22.48
N GLY A 150 -15.25 -1.48 23.03
CA GLY A 150 -16.43 -2.35 23.13
C GLY A 150 -16.42 -3.64 22.32
N GLY A 151 -16.38 -4.76 23.06
CA GLY A 151 -17.29 -5.89 22.84
C GLY A 151 -16.78 -7.06 22.00
N ASP A 152 -16.46 -8.15 22.69
CA ASP A 152 -16.69 -9.51 22.22
C ASP A 152 -18.05 -9.62 21.49
N THR A 153 -18.08 -10.27 20.35
CA THR A 153 -19.30 -10.94 19.89
C THR A 153 -18.91 -12.26 19.25
N SER A 154 -18.69 -13.25 20.12
CA SER A 154 -19.05 -14.62 19.81
C SER A 154 -20.58 -14.73 19.78
N SER A 155 -21.09 -15.28 18.66
CA SER A 155 -22.32 -16.09 18.52
C SER A 155 -23.68 -15.53 18.98
N GLN A 156 -24.62 -15.34 18.05
CA GLN A 156 -25.90 -16.06 18.08
C GLN A 156 -26.70 -15.95 16.76
N GLN A 157 -27.08 -17.14 16.29
CA GLN A 157 -28.02 -17.45 15.24
C GLN A 157 -29.43 -16.96 15.64
N GLY A 158 -30.09 -16.21 14.76
CA GLY A 158 -31.45 -15.73 14.96
C GLY A 158 -32.23 -15.72 13.65
N GLU A 159 -32.87 -16.85 13.32
CA GLU A 159 -33.92 -16.93 12.32
C GLU A 159 -35.17 -16.21 12.83
N GLY A 160 -35.70 -15.28 12.02
CA GLY A 160 -36.88 -14.49 12.37
C GLY A 160 -37.49 -13.78 11.17
N GLY A 161 -37.87 -14.55 10.13
CA GLY A 161 -38.53 -14.02 8.94
C GLY A 161 -39.96 -13.56 9.21
N LYS A 162 -40.20 -12.24 9.25
CA LYS A 162 -41.57 -11.67 9.17
C LYS A 162 -42.04 -11.64 7.71
N LYS A 163 -42.95 -12.56 7.37
CA LYS A 163 -43.64 -12.65 6.08
C LYS A 163 -44.77 -11.61 6.04
N SER A 164 -44.63 -10.62 5.16
CA SER A 164 -45.63 -9.59 4.89
C SER A 164 -46.81 -10.14 4.07
N LYS A 165 -48.00 -9.72 4.49
CA LYS A 165 -49.34 -10.10 4.02
C LYS A 165 -49.58 -9.50 2.62
N LYS A 166 -49.71 -10.33 1.57
CA LYS A 166 -50.16 -9.88 0.23
C LYS A 166 -51.57 -10.40 -0.06
N LYS A 167 -52.49 -9.42 -0.16
CA LYS A 167 -53.91 -9.50 -0.48
C LYS A 167 -54.09 -9.84 -1.97
N LYS A 168 -54.93 -10.83 -2.31
CA LYS A 168 -55.56 -11.01 -3.64
C LYS A 168 -56.76 -11.96 -3.43
N LYS A 169 -57.96 -11.39 -3.37
CA LYS A 169 -59.03 -11.41 -4.38
C LYS A 169 -59.73 -12.76 -4.44
#